data_AF-A0AAV6AX09-F1
#
_entry.id   AF-A0AAV6AX09-F1
#
_cell.length_a   1.000
_cell.length_b   1.000
_cell.length_c   1.000
_cell.angle_alpha   90.00
_cell.angle_beta   90.00
_cell.angle_gamma   90.00
#
_symmetry.space_group_name_H-M   'P 1'
#
loop_
_entity.id
_entity.type
_entity.pdbx_description
1 polymer ?
#
loop_
_entity_poly.entity_id
_entity_poly.type
_entity_poly.pdbx_seq_one_letter_code
_entity_poly.pdbx_strand_id
1 'polypeptide(L)'
;MMRIPSLIALGWFLVCGCAGPFELRKTKWSVPEVQEWYADYRTQKGAWDGILYRGSDSKYHHFVARVIWVDNWAIIQIKKEELALADERPYSTASSGDFGYYCVDPSRGFIKVQDQGMK
;
A
#
# COMPACT_ATOMS: atom_id res chain seq x y z
N MET A 1 44.73 -36.37 14.75
CA MET A 1 45.12 -35.46 13.66
C MET A 1 43.86 -34.80 13.13
N MET A 2 43.83 -33.47 13.17
CA MET A 2 42.68 -32.59 12.97
C MET A 2 42.35 -32.41 11.48
N ARG A 3 41.07 -32.22 11.14
CA ARG A 3 40.60 -31.37 10.01
C ARG A 3 39.09 -31.12 10.09
N ILE A 4 38.75 -29.99 10.69
CA ILE A 4 37.54 -29.16 10.49
C ILE A 4 38.02 -28.08 9.51
N PRO A 5 37.30 -27.66 8.43
CA PRO A 5 36.05 -26.92 8.59
C PRO A 5 35.02 -26.98 7.43
N SER A 6 33.76 -26.68 7.74
CA SER A 6 32.87 -25.91 6.85
C SER A 6 31.69 -25.32 7.64
N LEU A 7 31.70 -23.99 7.71
CA LEU A 7 30.59 -23.10 8.05
C LEU A 7 29.57 -23.05 6.88
N ILE A 8 28.43 -22.37 7.13
CA ILE A 8 27.37 -21.90 6.20
C ILE A 8 26.17 -22.89 6.15
N ALA A 9 24.89 -22.52 6.30
CA ALA A 9 24.13 -21.26 6.31
C ALA A 9 22.94 -21.43 7.28
N LEU A 10 22.61 -20.45 8.12
CA LEU A 10 21.66 -19.36 7.81
C LEU A 10 20.30 -19.85 7.32
N GLY A 11 19.48 -20.40 8.23
CA GLY A 11 18.04 -20.54 8.04
C GLY A 11 17.34 -19.44 8.82
N TRP A 12 17.27 -18.23 8.26
CA TRP A 12 16.34 -17.21 8.73
C TRP A 12 14.94 -17.81 8.68
N PHE A 13 14.31 -17.92 9.85
CA PHE A 13 12.90 -18.23 9.96
C PHE A 13 12.13 -17.21 9.11
N LEU A 14 11.43 -17.74 8.10
CA LEU A 14 10.37 -17.00 7.42
C LEU A 14 9.44 -16.49 8.52
N VAL A 15 9.45 -15.17 8.72
CA VAL A 15 8.29 -14.50 9.31
C VAL A 15 7.20 -14.65 8.27
N CYS A 16 6.41 -15.72 8.37
CA CYS A 16 5.05 -15.73 7.85
C CYS A 16 4.31 -14.64 8.63
N GLY A 17 4.39 -13.41 8.14
CA GLY A 17 3.39 -12.41 8.41
C GLY A 17 2.09 -12.99 7.87
N CYS A 18 1.27 -13.53 8.77
CA CYS A 18 -0.15 -13.64 8.47
C CYS A 18 -0.61 -12.18 8.36
N ALA A 19 -0.68 -11.66 7.13
CA ALA A 19 -1.35 -10.41 6.86
C ALA A 19 -2.77 -10.56 7.40
N GLY A 20 -3.00 -9.95 8.57
CA GLY A 20 -4.29 -10.00 9.26
C GLY A 20 -5.38 -9.38 8.40
N PRO A 21 -6.66 -9.61 8.73
CA PRO A 21 -7.76 -8.95 8.05
C PRO A 21 -7.53 -7.44 8.03
N PHE A 22 -7.71 -6.83 6.86
CA PHE A 22 -7.56 -5.39 6.70
C PHE A 22 -8.39 -4.64 7.76
N GLU A 23 -7.72 -3.94 8.66
CA GLU A 23 -8.38 -3.18 9.70
C GLU A 23 -8.96 -1.90 9.09
N LEU A 24 -10.26 -1.91 8.75
CA LEU A 24 -11.00 -0.73 8.28
C LEU A 24 -10.85 0.51 9.18
N ARG A 25 -10.44 0.33 10.44
CA ARG A 25 -10.22 1.40 11.43
C ARG A 25 -8.78 1.90 11.47
N LYS A 26 -7.81 1.15 10.96
CA LYS A 26 -6.41 1.56 10.91
C LYS A 26 -6.22 2.52 9.75
N THR A 27 -5.85 3.75 10.07
CA THR A 27 -5.58 4.77 9.05
C THR A 27 -4.10 5.04 8.83
N LYS A 28 -3.23 4.72 9.79
CA LYS A 28 -1.78 4.96 9.67
C LYS A 28 -1.06 3.67 9.30
N TRP A 29 -0.33 3.71 8.20
CA TRP A 29 0.36 2.56 7.62
C TRP A 29 1.77 2.95 7.22
N SER A 30 2.70 2.01 7.36
CA SER A 30 4.01 2.08 6.72
C SER A 30 3.94 1.54 5.29
N VAL A 31 4.92 1.91 4.45
CA VAL A 31 5.07 1.38 3.10
C VAL A 31 5.00 -0.16 3.02
N PRO A 32 5.80 -0.93 3.78
CA PRO A 32 5.77 -2.39 3.68
C PRO A 32 4.41 -2.99 4.09
N GLU A 33 3.74 -2.42 5.09
CA GLU A 33 2.40 -2.90 5.50
C GLU A 33 1.37 -2.72 4.38
N VAL A 34 1.39 -1.59 3.66
CA VAL A 34 0.49 -1.38 2.52
C VAL A 34 0.83 -2.33 1.38
N GLN A 35 2.11 -2.61 1.13
CA GLN A 35 2.53 -3.53 0.08
C GLN A 35 2.09 -4.97 0.36
N GLU A 36 2.28 -5.43 1.59
CA GLU A 36 1.87 -6.76 2.04
C GLU A 36 0.35 -6.91 1.93
N TRP A 37 -0.41 -5.96 2.48
CA TRP A 37 -1.87 -5.97 2.33
C TRP A 37 -2.31 -5.94 0.85
N TYR A 38 -1.68 -5.10 0.04
CA TYR A 38 -2.06 -4.95 -1.36
C TYR A 38 -1.78 -6.22 -2.19
N ALA A 39 -0.77 -7.01 -1.81
CA ALA A 39 -0.51 -8.30 -2.44
C ALA A 39 -1.71 -9.26 -2.29
N ASP A 40 -2.27 -9.34 -1.08
CA ASP A 40 -3.47 -10.14 -0.80
C ASP A 40 -4.72 -9.54 -1.44
N TYR A 41 -4.87 -8.22 -1.37
CA TYR A 41 -5.98 -7.49 -1.98
C TYR A 41 -6.16 -7.84 -3.47
N ARG A 42 -5.06 -7.86 -4.23
CA ARG A 42 -5.10 -8.13 -5.68
C ARG A 42 -5.53 -9.55 -6.05
N THR A 43 -5.49 -10.49 -5.12
CA THR A 43 -5.99 -11.85 -5.36
C THR A 43 -7.52 -11.94 -5.33
N GLN A 44 -8.18 -10.90 -4.82
CA GLN A 44 -9.62 -10.88 -4.63
C GLN A 44 -10.34 -10.53 -5.93
N LYS A 45 -11.45 -11.22 -6.19
CA LYS A 45 -12.29 -10.94 -7.36
C LYS A 45 -12.89 -9.53 -7.27
N GLY A 46 -12.63 -8.69 -8.28
CA GLY A 46 -13.11 -7.30 -8.32
C GLY A 46 -12.17 -6.28 -7.66
N ALA A 47 -10.93 -6.68 -7.37
CA ALA A 47 -9.89 -5.78 -6.92
C ALA A 47 -9.51 -4.75 -7.98
N TRP A 48 -9.21 -3.54 -7.52
CA TRP A 48 -8.73 -2.46 -8.37
C TRP A 48 -7.23 -2.58 -8.60
N ASP A 49 -6.77 -2.14 -9.76
CA ASP A 49 -5.35 -2.08 -10.12
C ASP A 49 -4.60 -0.93 -9.41
N GLY A 50 -5.00 -0.57 -8.19
CA GLY A 50 -4.28 0.39 -7.38
C GLY A 50 -5.05 0.89 -6.16
N ILE A 51 -4.44 1.85 -5.47
CA ILE A 51 -5.08 2.70 -4.47
C ILE A 51 -5.08 4.15 -4.95
N LEU A 52 -6.07 4.92 -4.55
CA LEU A 52 -6.31 6.25 -5.05
C LEU A 52 -5.61 7.30 -4.20
N TYR A 53 -4.69 8.07 -4.78
CA TYR A 53 -3.96 9.13 -4.07
C TYR A 53 -4.81 10.39 -3.93
N ARG A 54 -4.94 10.91 -2.70
CA ARG A 54 -5.77 12.08 -2.37
C ARG A 54 -4.99 13.36 -2.12
N GLY A 55 -3.67 13.30 -2.24
CA GLY A 55 -2.79 14.42 -1.92
C GLY A 55 -2.06 14.22 -0.60
N SER A 56 -1.39 15.27 -0.17
CA SER A 56 -0.47 15.24 0.96
C SER A 56 -0.58 16.49 1.80
N ASP A 57 -0.42 16.32 3.11
CA ASP A 57 -0.32 17.42 4.05
C ASP A 57 1.13 17.57 4.55
N SER A 58 1.34 18.27 5.66
CA SER A 58 2.68 18.48 6.21
C SER A 58 3.35 17.20 6.74
N LYS A 59 2.59 16.12 6.98
CA LYS A 59 3.08 14.90 7.65
C LYS A 59 2.84 13.63 6.84
N TYR A 60 1.75 13.56 6.09
CA TYR A 60 1.28 12.31 5.46
C TYR A 60 0.93 12.49 3.99
N HIS A 61 1.17 11.41 3.23
CA HIS A 61 0.48 11.10 1.99
C HIS A 61 -0.84 10.38 2.33
N HIS A 62 -1.93 10.85 1.74
CA HIS A 62 -3.27 10.28 1.96
C HIS A 62 -3.71 9.50 0.72
N PHE A 63 -4.20 8.29 0.95
CA PHE A 63 -4.73 7.40 -0.07
C PHE A 63 -6.08 6.84 0.35
N VAL A 64 -6.84 6.36 -0.62
CA VAL A 64 -8.08 5.64 -0.43
C VAL A 64 -8.02 4.32 -1.18
N ALA A 65 -8.36 3.24 -0.49
CA ALA A 65 -8.48 1.91 -1.05
C ALA A 65 -9.93 1.44 -1.00
N ARG A 66 -10.39 0.72 -2.03
CA ARG A 66 -11.68 0.04 -2.00
C ARG A 66 -11.53 -1.28 -1.26
N VAL A 67 -12.36 -1.53 -0.26
CA VAL A 67 -12.44 -2.80 0.46
C VAL A 67 -13.62 -3.60 -0.06
N ILE A 68 -13.33 -4.61 -0.88
CA ILE A 68 -14.30 -5.34 -1.70
C ILE A 68 -15.32 -6.10 -0.83
N TRP A 69 -14.87 -6.76 0.25
CA TRP A 69 -15.72 -7.63 1.08
C TRP A 69 -16.89 -6.93 1.76
N VAL A 70 -16.84 -5.60 1.92
CA VAL A 70 -17.84 -4.80 2.65
C VAL A 70 -18.38 -3.64 1.82
N ASP A 71 -18.03 -3.57 0.53
CA ASP A 71 -18.27 -2.41 -0.35
C ASP A 71 -17.98 -1.07 0.35
N ASN A 72 -16.83 -1.01 1.02
CA ASN A 72 -16.44 0.12 1.85
C ASN A 72 -15.13 0.71 1.35
N TRP A 73 -14.78 1.89 1.86
CA TRP A 73 -13.56 2.60 1.54
C TRP A 73 -12.69 2.69 2.79
N ALA A 74 -11.41 2.49 2.60
CA ALA A 74 -10.43 2.63 3.64
C ALA A 74 -9.49 3.79 3.36
N ILE A 75 -9.17 4.54 4.40
CA ILE A 75 -8.22 5.64 4.34
C ILE A 75 -6.86 5.11 4.77
N ILE A 76 -5.85 5.32 3.94
CA ILE A 76 -4.47 4.93 4.18
C ILE A 76 -3.65 6.22 4.27
N GLN A 77 -2.90 6.38 5.36
CA GLN A 77 -2.00 7.49 5.61
C GLN A 77 -0.59 6.94 5.79
N ILE A 78 0.31 7.33 4.89
CA ILE A 78 1.73 6.96 4.93
C ILE A 78 2.51 8.22 5.23
N LYS A 79 3.50 8.16 6.12
CA LYS A 79 4.31 9.34 6.41
C LYS A 79 5.08 9.79 5.16
N LYS A 80 5.21 11.10 4.99
CA LYS A 80 5.99 11.68 3.87
C LYS A 80 7.45 11.27 3.86
N GLU A 81 8.03 11.04 5.03
CA GLU A 81 9.43 10.61 5.15
C GLU A 81 9.67 9.17 4.67
N GLU A 82 8.62 8.34 4.63
CA GLU A 82 8.73 6.92 4.25
C GLU A 82 8.48 6.68 2.75
N LEU A 83 7.84 7.63 2.07
CA LEU A 83 7.44 7.48 0.68
C LEU A 83 7.65 8.78 -0.08
N ALA A 84 8.44 8.75 -1.14
CA ALA A 84 8.58 9.88 -2.06
C ALA A 84 7.67 9.70 -3.27
N LEU A 85 6.78 10.66 -3.53
CA LEU A 85 5.93 10.69 -4.73
C LEU A 85 6.42 11.76 -5.70
N ALA A 86 6.50 11.41 -7.00
CA ALA A 86 7.00 12.33 -8.03
C ALA A 86 6.05 13.49 -8.35
N ASP A 87 4.74 13.32 -8.19
CA ASP A 87 3.72 14.36 -8.39
C ASP A 87 2.89 14.50 -7.12
N GLU A 88 3.49 15.15 -6.11
CA GLU A 88 2.82 15.46 -4.87
C GLU A 88 1.82 16.60 -5.07
N ARG A 89 0.59 16.41 -4.61
CA ARG A 89 -0.48 17.42 -4.66
C ARG A 89 -0.98 17.74 -3.26
N PRO A 90 -1.44 18.97 -2.99
CA PRO A 90 -1.98 19.29 -1.68
C PRO A 90 -3.19 18.42 -1.36
N TYR A 91 -3.27 17.94 -0.12
CA TYR A 91 -4.43 17.20 0.35
C TYR A 91 -5.66 18.12 0.35
N SER A 92 -6.65 17.77 -0.49
CA SER A 92 -7.91 18.49 -0.56
C SER A 92 -9.02 17.65 0.05
N THR A 93 -9.68 18.19 1.07
CA THR A 93 -10.90 17.63 1.66
C THR A 93 -12.17 18.12 0.98
N ALA A 94 -12.06 19.01 -0.02
CA ALA A 94 -13.21 19.60 -0.70
C ALA A 94 -14.05 18.51 -1.38
N SER A 95 -15.31 18.39 -0.94
CA SER A 95 -16.21 17.25 -1.14
C SER A 95 -16.90 17.23 -2.51
N SER A 96 -16.23 17.53 -3.61
CA SER A 96 -16.87 17.58 -4.93
C SER A 96 -16.17 16.69 -5.93
N GLY A 97 -16.75 15.53 -6.21
CA GLY A 97 -16.54 14.75 -7.43
C GLY A 97 -15.42 13.71 -7.39
N ASP A 98 -14.22 14.08 -6.98
CA ASP A 98 -13.04 13.23 -7.15
C ASP A 98 -12.64 12.51 -5.87
N PHE A 99 -12.69 11.17 -5.91
CA PHE A 99 -12.22 10.32 -4.82
C PHE A 99 -10.68 10.43 -4.60
N GLY A 100 -9.96 11.05 -5.54
CA GLY A 100 -8.54 11.41 -5.47
C GLY A 100 -7.99 11.83 -6.85
N TYR A 101 -6.70 12.17 -6.90
CA TYR A 101 -6.03 12.72 -8.08
C TYR A 101 -5.61 11.68 -9.12
N TYR A 102 -5.11 10.53 -8.68
CA TYR A 102 -4.66 9.44 -9.56
C TYR A 102 -4.48 8.14 -8.78
N CYS A 103 -4.58 7.00 -9.45
CA CYS A 103 -4.28 5.69 -8.86
C CYS A 103 -2.78 5.41 -8.85
N VAL A 104 -2.32 4.73 -7.79
CA VAL A 104 -0.96 4.23 -7.65
C VAL A 104 -0.97 2.74 -7.36
N ASP A 105 0.09 2.03 -7.79
CA ASP A 105 0.31 0.60 -7.51
C ASP A 105 1.32 0.44 -6.38
N PRO A 106 0.89 0.08 -5.14
CA PRO A 106 1.80 -0.15 -4.02
C PRO A 106 2.86 -1.22 -4.31
N SER A 107 2.52 -2.27 -5.06
CA SER A 107 3.43 -3.38 -5.36
C SER A 107 4.61 -2.99 -6.23
N ARG A 108 4.49 -1.87 -6.94
CA ARG A 108 5.52 -1.31 -7.82
C ARG A 108 6.14 -0.03 -7.25
N GLY A 109 6.07 0.16 -5.93
CA GLY A 109 6.64 1.34 -5.27
C GLY A 109 5.79 2.59 -5.41
N PHE A 110 4.46 2.45 -5.40
CA PHE A 110 3.49 3.55 -5.50
C PHE A 110 3.61 4.37 -6.79
N ILE A 111 4.04 3.73 -7.88
CA ILE A 111 4.04 4.37 -9.19
C ILE A 111 2.61 4.63 -9.66
N LYS A 112 2.43 5.71 -10.42
CA LYS A 112 1.15 6.02 -11.06
C LYS A 112 0.74 4.91 -12.01
N VAL A 113 -0.50 4.50 -11.91
CA VAL A 113 -1.13 3.59 -12.86
C VAL A 113 -1.80 4.48 -13.91
N GLN A 114 -1.43 4.32 -15.18
CA GLN A 114 -2.14 5.01 -16.25
C GLN A 114 -3.61 4.56 -16.23
N ASP A 115 -4.50 5.49 -16.56
CA ASP A 115 -5.95 5.34 -16.68
C ASP A 115 -6.36 4.35 -17.80
N GLN A 116 -5.71 3.18 -17.87
CA GLN A 116 -6.13 2.07 -18.71
C GLN A 116 -7.34 1.41 -18.06
N GLY A 117 -8.46 2.13 -18.15
CA GLY A 117 -9.82 1.65 -17.91
C GLY A 117 -10.00 0.90 -16.60
N MET A 118 -10.50 1.59 -15.59
CA MET A 118 -11.29 0.93 -14.54
C MET A 118 -12.35 0.05 -15.22
N LYS A 119 -12.06 -1.23 -15.40
CA LYS A 119 -12.99 -2.23 -15.92
C LYS A 119 -13.75 -2.87 -14.77
#